data_AF-A0A1I3CUI7-F1
#
_entry.id   AF-A0A1I3CUI7-F1
#
_cell.length_a   1.000
_cell.length_b   1.000
_cell.length_c   1.000
_cell.angle_alpha   90.00
_cell.angle_beta   90.00
_cell.angle_gamma   90.00
#
_symmetry.space_group_name_H-M   'P 1'
#
loop_
_entity.id
_entity.type
_entity.pdbx_description
1 polymer ?
#
loop_
_entity_poly.entity_id
_entity_poly.type
_entity_poly.pdbx_seq_one_letter_code
_entity_poly.pdbx_strand_id
1 'polypeptide(L)'
;MNKYVQFDDLQDFWDFSFRESSSRNKSSRNADSDWYGDVSWTEAKVLANSGWIEGMNEVKKMSVELSEIICSKIEKWIPEYTYAGNIIDIGMFLSNSPEYFIIKNPTEQELSGKIVKLVCSISFLWQITPQIIIQRGAMICALVDALEISGYSCEIIINQTATSYGGKFEVDVCVKKAHQSLNITEVAFCLAHPAMLRRFMFSVAELEGWADYATAYGCPATATEKGDVYIDEIFSLVVPNSEAIEWVITQLKKQGIQISDNIIN
;
A
#
# COMPACT_ATOMS: atom_id res chain seq x y z
N MET A 1 -18.72 -22.87 -0.41
CA MET A 1 -18.69 -22.05 -1.65
C MET A 1 -17.30 -21.45 -1.77
N ASN A 2 -16.59 -21.67 -2.88
CA ASN A 2 -15.28 -21.07 -3.11
C ASN A 2 -15.35 -20.14 -4.31
N LYS A 3 -14.87 -18.90 -4.14
CA LYS A 3 -14.87 -17.90 -5.18
C LYS A 3 -13.60 -17.06 -5.11
N TYR A 4 -13.00 -16.83 -6.26
CA TYR A 4 -11.86 -15.96 -6.45
C TYR A 4 -12.20 -14.99 -7.58
N VAL A 5 -12.04 -13.70 -7.33
CA VAL A 5 -12.29 -12.63 -8.31
C VAL A 5 -11.05 -11.76 -8.37
N GLN A 6 -10.54 -11.52 -9.57
CA GLN A 6 -9.37 -10.69 -9.78
C GLN A 6 -9.72 -9.55 -10.73
N PHE A 7 -9.29 -8.35 -10.38
CA PHE A 7 -9.39 -7.16 -11.19
C PHE A 7 -7.98 -6.64 -11.49
N ASP A 8 -7.59 -6.66 -12.76
CA ASP A 8 -6.28 -6.18 -13.21
C ASP A 8 -6.20 -4.65 -13.30
N ASP A 9 -7.35 -3.98 -13.18
CA ASP A 9 -7.48 -2.53 -13.22
C ASP A 9 -8.48 -2.04 -12.19
N LEU A 10 -8.16 -0.91 -11.56
CA LEU A 10 -9.00 -0.33 -10.53
C LEU A 10 -10.33 0.20 -11.09
N GLN A 11 -10.35 0.67 -12.34
CA GLN A 11 -11.59 1.14 -12.96
C GLN A 11 -12.58 -0.01 -13.18
N ASP A 12 -12.10 -1.18 -13.60
CA ASP A 12 -12.94 -2.37 -13.77
C ASP A 12 -13.56 -2.80 -12.42
N PHE A 13 -12.80 -2.67 -11.34
CA PHE A 13 -13.29 -2.91 -9.98
C PHE A 13 -14.38 -1.90 -9.57
N TRP A 14 -14.22 -0.61 -9.88
CA TRP A 14 -15.26 0.39 -9.62
C TRP A 14 -16.53 0.09 -10.40
N ASP A 15 -16.42 -0.16 -11.70
CA ASP A 15 -17.56 -0.45 -12.58
C ASP A 15 -18.29 -1.74 -12.15
N PHE A 16 -17.57 -2.72 -11.63
CA PHE A 16 -18.17 -3.92 -11.06
C PHE A 16 -18.85 -3.63 -9.72
N SER A 17 -18.13 -3.03 -8.77
CA SER A 17 -18.61 -2.81 -7.40
C SER A 17 -19.76 -1.80 -7.33
N PHE A 18 -19.92 -0.90 -8.31
CA PHE A 18 -21.02 0.08 -8.35
C PHE A 18 -22.36 -0.50 -8.78
N ARG A 19 -22.37 -1.74 -9.28
CA ARG A 19 -23.61 -2.41 -9.72
C ARG A 19 -24.56 -2.63 -8.54
N GLU A 20 -25.84 -2.69 -8.85
CA GLU A 20 -26.86 -3.04 -7.87
C GLU A 20 -26.85 -4.55 -7.60
N SER A 21 -26.79 -4.93 -6.33
CA SER A 21 -26.87 -6.33 -5.92
C SER A 21 -28.30 -6.74 -5.59
N SER A 22 -28.65 -7.97 -5.98
CA SER A 22 -29.88 -8.65 -5.59
C SER A 22 -29.78 -9.44 -4.28
N SER A 23 -28.62 -9.43 -3.61
CA SER A 23 -28.42 -10.17 -2.34
C SER A 23 -29.38 -9.73 -1.25
N ARG A 24 -29.74 -10.65 -0.35
CA ARG A 24 -30.59 -10.32 0.81
C ARG A 24 -29.84 -9.46 1.82
N ASN A 25 -28.57 -9.76 2.08
CA ASN A 25 -27.70 -8.97 2.94
C ASN A 25 -27.01 -7.88 2.13
N LYS A 26 -27.24 -6.59 2.47
CA LYS A 26 -26.71 -5.43 1.73
C LYS A 26 -26.10 -4.36 2.64
N SER A 27 -25.26 -4.78 3.59
CA SER A 27 -24.63 -3.85 4.54
C SER A 27 -23.78 -2.78 3.85
N SER A 28 -23.23 -3.05 2.65
CA SER A 28 -22.46 -2.06 1.89
C SER A 28 -23.25 -0.78 1.56
N ARG A 29 -24.59 -0.89 1.50
CA ARG A 29 -25.54 0.18 1.14
C ARG A 29 -26.21 0.82 2.34
N ASN A 30 -25.84 0.43 3.56
CA ASN A 30 -26.38 1.04 4.77
C ASN A 30 -26.02 2.53 4.86
N ALA A 31 -26.76 3.23 5.73
CA ALA A 31 -26.51 4.63 6.07
C ALA A 31 -25.06 4.86 6.53
N ASP A 32 -24.64 6.11 6.49
CA ASP A 32 -23.38 6.57 7.06
C ASP A 32 -23.29 6.23 8.56
N SER A 33 -22.09 5.88 8.97
CA SER A 33 -21.71 5.70 10.37
C SER A 33 -20.20 5.74 10.46
N ASP A 34 -19.66 5.96 11.66
CA ASP A 34 -18.22 5.88 11.93
C ASP A 34 -17.65 4.54 11.44
N TRP A 35 -18.42 3.45 11.53
CA TRP A 35 -18.00 2.16 11.00
C TRP A 35 -17.74 2.20 9.49
N TYR A 36 -18.38 3.04 8.69
CA TYR A 36 -18.02 3.20 7.27
C TYR A 36 -16.99 4.30 7.02
N GLY A 37 -16.52 4.98 8.06
CA GLY A 37 -15.69 6.19 7.98
C GLY A 37 -16.52 7.45 7.75
N ASP A 38 -17.72 7.54 8.33
CA ASP A 38 -18.64 8.69 8.24
C ASP A 38 -19.01 9.10 6.81
N VAL A 39 -19.05 8.14 5.89
CA VAL A 39 -19.46 8.36 4.50
C VAL A 39 -20.61 7.45 4.12
N SER A 40 -21.59 7.99 3.41
CA SER A 40 -22.68 7.24 2.77
C SER A 40 -22.20 6.49 1.52
N TRP A 41 -23.04 5.62 0.94
CA TRP A 41 -22.71 4.93 -0.32
C TRP A 41 -22.44 5.90 -1.46
N THR A 42 -23.22 6.97 -1.56
CA THR A 42 -23.08 7.98 -2.63
C THR A 42 -21.80 8.78 -2.46
N GLU A 43 -21.49 9.21 -1.23
CA GLU A 43 -20.25 9.94 -0.93
C GLU A 43 -19.01 9.06 -1.12
N ALA A 44 -19.08 7.78 -0.72
CA ALA A 44 -18.00 6.83 -0.95
C ALA A 44 -17.70 6.66 -2.45
N LYS A 45 -18.72 6.64 -3.32
CA LYS A 45 -18.51 6.61 -4.78
C LYS A 45 -17.85 7.88 -5.29
N VAL A 46 -18.19 9.04 -4.74
CA VAL A 46 -17.50 10.29 -5.09
C VAL A 46 -16.03 10.19 -4.71
N LEU A 47 -15.72 9.79 -3.46
CA LEU A 47 -14.35 9.60 -2.99
C LEU A 47 -13.55 8.57 -3.80
N ALA A 48 -14.17 7.47 -4.23
CA ALA A 48 -13.51 6.47 -5.06
C ALA A 48 -13.08 7.05 -6.43
N ASN A 49 -13.90 7.93 -7.03
CA ASN A 49 -13.59 8.53 -8.32
C ASN A 49 -12.69 9.78 -8.22
N SER A 50 -12.82 10.57 -7.16
CA SER A 50 -12.07 11.82 -6.97
C SER A 50 -10.77 11.64 -6.17
N GLY A 51 -10.60 10.50 -5.52
CA GLY A 51 -9.57 10.27 -4.51
C GLY A 51 -9.91 10.89 -3.15
N TRP A 52 -9.16 10.48 -2.12
CA TRP A 52 -9.36 10.94 -0.74
C TRP A 52 -8.26 11.89 -0.28
N ILE A 53 -8.56 13.20 -0.30
CA ILE A 53 -7.59 14.27 -0.02
C ILE A 53 -7.27 14.34 1.47
N GLU A 54 -8.28 14.20 2.33
CA GLU A 54 -8.09 14.18 3.79
C GLU A 54 -7.20 13.01 4.19
N GLY A 55 -7.40 11.84 3.55
CA GLY A 55 -6.55 10.68 3.69
C GLY A 55 -5.11 10.93 3.29
N MET A 56 -4.88 11.62 2.16
CA MET A 56 -3.54 12.04 1.77
C MET A 56 -2.87 12.85 2.87
N ASN A 57 -3.59 13.77 3.54
CA ASN A 57 -3.00 14.59 4.60
C ASN A 57 -2.63 13.76 5.83
N GLU A 58 -3.47 12.80 6.24
CA GLU A 58 -3.16 11.88 7.34
C GLU A 58 -1.99 10.95 7.00
N VAL A 59 -1.99 10.39 5.78
CA VAL A 59 -0.87 9.62 5.23
C VAL A 59 0.39 10.47 5.26
N LYS A 60 0.34 11.72 4.80
CA LYS A 60 1.49 12.60 4.73
C LYS A 60 2.06 12.95 6.10
N LYS A 61 1.22 13.15 7.13
CA LYS A 61 1.71 13.37 8.51
C LYS A 61 2.54 12.18 8.99
N MET A 62 2.03 10.96 8.82
CA MET A 62 2.74 9.74 9.18
C MET A 62 3.96 9.48 8.28
N SER A 63 3.83 9.72 6.98
CA SER A 63 4.90 9.59 5.99
C SER A 63 6.02 10.60 6.24
N VAL A 64 5.77 11.81 6.76
CA VAL A 64 6.85 12.75 7.11
C VAL A 64 7.69 12.19 8.27
N GLU A 65 7.05 11.74 9.35
CA GLU A 65 7.75 11.10 10.47
C GLU A 65 8.55 9.87 10.01
N LEU A 66 7.93 9.02 9.19
CA LEU A 66 8.56 7.83 8.64
C LEU A 66 9.66 8.16 7.63
N SER A 67 9.45 9.11 6.72
CA SER A 67 10.41 9.48 5.68
C SER A 67 11.61 10.22 6.23
N GLU A 68 11.50 11.03 7.29
CA GLU A 68 12.66 11.60 7.97
C GLU A 68 13.55 10.51 8.57
N ILE A 69 12.93 9.50 9.19
CA ILE A 69 13.65 8.37 9.79
C ILE A 69 14.19 7.41 8.72
N ILE A 70 13.45 7.19 7.64
CA ILE A 70 13.87 6.30 6.55
C ILE A 70 14.93 7.00 5.70
N CYS A 71 14.77 8.26 5.32
CA CYS A 71 15.77 9.03 4.55
C CYS A 71 17.07 9.27 5.31
N SER A 72 17.03 9.35 6.64
CA SER A 72 18.24 9.39 7.46
C SER A 72 18.95 8.04 7.54
N LYS A 73 18.25 6.94 7.29
CA LYS A 73 18.79 5.58 7.36
C LYS A 73 19.13 4.95 6.01
N ILE A 74 18.51 5.40 4.91
CA ILE A 74 18.90 5.01 3.55
C ILE A 74 20.27 5.63 3.28
N GLU A 75 21.28 4.77 3.12
CA GLU A 75 22.59 5.21 2.63
C GLU A 75 22.43 5.71 1.20
N LYS A 76 22.34 7.04 1.05
CA LYS A 76 22.42 7.67 -0.27
C LYS A 76 23.86 7.56 -0.73
N TRP A 77 24.02 7.16 -1.99
CA TRP A 77 25.33 7.20 -2.63
C TRP A 77 25.89 8.62 -2.58
N ILE A 78 27.07 8.77 -1.99
CA ILE A 78 27.85 10.00 -2.02
C ILE A 78 28.87 9.84 -3.15
N PRO A 79 28.87 10.71 -4.18
CA PRO A 79 29.88 10.65 -5.24
C PRO A 79 31.28 10.80 -4.63
N GLU A 80 32.12 9.78 -4.82
CA GLU A 80 33.55 9.89 -4.54
C GLU A 80 34.23 10.48 -5.79
N TYR A 81 34.80 11.67 -5.60
CA TYR A 81 35.55 12.36 -6.64
C TYR A 81 37.02 11.92 -6.63
N THR A 82 37.60 11.77 -7.81
CA THR A 82 38.97 11.31 -8.00
C THR A 82 39.61 11.99 -9.20
N TYR A 83 40.92 11.76 -9.34
CA TYR A 83 41.74 12.28 -10.43
C TYR A 83 41.63 11.48 -11.74
N ALA A 84 41.12 10.24 -11.68
CA ALA A 84 40.93 9.37 -12.84
C ALA A 84 39.76 8.39 -12.65
N GLY A 85 38.83 8.33 -13.61
CA GLY A 85 37.65 7.47 -13.51
C GLY A 85 36.82 7.42 -14.79
N ASN A 86 35.61 6.85 -14.72
CA ASN A 86 34.76 6.61 -15.89
C ASN A 86 33.74 7.72 -16.19
N ILE A 87 33.19 8.35 -15.16
CA ILE A 87 32.14 9.38 -15.29
C ILE A 87 32.75 10.73 -14.94
N ILE A 88 32.47 11.76 -15.74
CA ILE A 88 32.99 13.12 -15.54
C ILE A 88 31.86 14.03 -15.06
N ASP A 89 32.09 14.76 -13.96
CA ASP A 89 31.27 15.90 -13.57
C ASP A 89 31.69 17.13 -14.39
N ILE A 90 30.84 17.51 -15.35
CA ILE A 90 31.10 18.62 -16.27
C ILE A 90 31.24 19.95 -15.52
N GLY A 91 30.51 20.15 -14.41
CA GLY A 91 30.57 21.39 -13.64
C GLY A 91 31.92 21.55 -12.93
N MET A 92 32.41 20.47 -12.31
CA MET A 92 33.73 20.43 -11.66
C MET A 92 34.86 20.60 -12.67
N PHE A 93 34.75 19.96 -13.84
CA PHE A 93 35.73 20.09 -14.93
C PHE A 93 35.84 21.54 -15.42
N LEU A 94 34.69 22.19 -15.67
CA LEU A 94 34.66 23.61 -16.08
C LEU A 94 35.18 24.56 -14.99
N SER A 95 35.07 24.15 -13.72
CA SER A 95 35.58 24.89 -12.57
C SER A 95 37.08 24.64 -12.31
N ASN A 96 37.75 23.86 -13.17
CA ASN A 96 39.16 23.52 -13.06
C ASN A 96 39.52 22.77 -11.75
N SER A 97 38.55 22.06 -11.16
CA SER A 97 38.84 21.17 -10.02
C SER A 97 39.71 20.01 -10.51
N PRO A 98 40.77 19.61 -9.80
CA PRO A 98 41.58 18.44 -10.14
C PRO A 98 40.84 17.10 -9.95
N GLU A 99 39.81 17.06 -9.13
CA GLU A 99 39.02 15.87 -8.80
C GLU A 99 37.63 15.96 -9.45
N TYR A 100 37.57 15.67 -10.75
CA TYR A 100 36.35 15.81 -11.58
C TYR A 100 35.82 14.47 -12.12
N PHE A 101 36.52 13.37 -11.85
CA PHE A 101 36.02 12.04 -12.16
C PHE A 101 35.25 11.47 -10.98
N ILE A 102 34.11 10.85 -11.26
CA ILE A 102 33.27 10.16 -10.28
C ILE A 102 33.58 8.66 -10.35
N ILE A 103 33.95 8.06 -9.21
CA ILE A 103 34.05 6.59 -9.08
C ILE A 103 32.68 6.04 -8.68
N LYS A 104 32.13 5.17 -9.52
CA LYS A 104 31.08 4.23 -9.07
C LYS A 104 31.75 2.99 -8.53
N ASN A 105 31.74 2.81 -7.21
CA ASN A 105 32.12 1.54 -6.62
C ASN A 105 31.08 0.49 -7.03
N PRO A 106 31.46 -0.72 -7.52
CA PRO A 106 30.55 -1.76 -7.99
C PRO A 106 29.77 -2.48 -6.87
N THR A 107 29.45 -1.76 -5.79
CA THR A 107 28.42 -2.15 -4.81
C THR A 107 27.01 -1.75 -5.24
N GLU A 108 26.88 -1.03 -6.36
CA GLU A 108 25.60 -0.70 -6.96
C GLU A 108 24.90 -1.96 -7.48
N GLN A 109 24.01 -2.53 -6.67
CA GLN A 109 22.90 -3.24 -7.26
C GLN A 109 22.18 -2.25 -8.18
N GLU A 110 22.09 -2.59 -9.47
CA GLU A 110 21.20 -1.99 -10.46
C GLU A 110 19.73 -2.17 -10.02
N LEU A 111 19.32 -1.57 -8.90
CA LEU A 111 17.94 -1.65 -8.40
C LEU A 111 16.98 -0.79 -9.21
N SER A 112 17.53 0.12 -10.03
CA SER A 112 16.82 0.90 -11.04
C SER A 112 16.07 -0.03 -11.99
N GLY A 113 14.76 -0.20 -11.74
CA GLY A 113 13.87 -1.00 -12.59
C GLY A 113 13.48 -2.36 -12.01
N LYS A 114 13.91 -2.72 -10.79
CA LYS A 114 13.37 -3.91 -10.11
C LYS A 114 11.92 -3.63 -9.71
N ILE A 115 11.02 -4.50 -10.17
CA ILE A 115 9.60 -4.44 -9.81
C ILE A 115 9.42 -5.16 -8.47
N VAL A 116 8.71 -4.52 -7.54
CA VAL A 116 8.31 -5.12 -6.26
C VAL A 116 6.79 -5.23 -6.25
N LYS A 117 6.27 -6.46 -6.15
CA LYS A 117 4.85 -6.72 -6.05
C LYS A 117 4.41 -6.79 -4.59
N LEU A 118 3.65 -5.79 -4.16
CA LEU A 118 3.06 -5.71 -2.83
C LEU A 118 1.62 -6.22 -2.86
N VAL A 119 1.34 -7.25 -2.07
CA VAL A 119 -0.04 -7.70 -1.81
C VAL A 119 -0.45 -7.27 -0.41
N CYS A 120 -1.38 -6.34 -0.36
CA CYS A 120 -1.84 -5.68 0.86
C CYS A 120 -3.22 -6.20 1.23
N SER A 121 -3.31 -7.05 2.26
CA SER A 121 -4.62 -7.43 2.78
C SER A 121 -5.32 -6.20 3.37
N ILE A 122 -6.57 -5.97 2.97
CA ILE A 122 -7.48 -4.98 3.57
C ILE A 122 -8.64 -5.67 4.30
N SER A 123 -8.44 -6.93 4.70
CA SER A 123 -9.42 -7.70 5.47
C SER A 123 -9.28 -7.37 6.96
N PHE A 124 -10.36 -6.88 7.57
CA PHE A 124 -10.37 -6.48 8.97
C PHE A 124 -11.53 -7.17 9.71
N LEU A 125 -11.33 -7.46 11.00
CA LEU A 125 -12.45 -7.84 11.86
C LEU A 125 -13.38 -6.64 12.09
N TRP A 126 -14.67 -6.93 12.32
CA TRP A 126 -15.70 -5.92 12.53
C TRP A 126 -15.39 -4.96 13.69
N GLN A 127 -14.64 -5.44 14.71
CA GLN A 127 -14.24 -4.70 15.90
C GLN A 127 -13.10 -3.68 15.68
N ILE A 128 -12.42 -3.73 14.53
CA ILE A 128 -11.31 -2.82 14.25
C ILE A 128 -11.87 -1.42 13.96
N THR A 129 -11.37 -0.42 14.68
CA THR A 129 -11.85 0.95 14.53
C THR A 129 -11.33 1.61 13.25
N PRO A 130 -12.06 2.58 12.68
CA PRO A 130 -11.61 3.35 11.51
C PRO A 130 -10.19 3.91 11.63
N GLN A 131 -9.83 4.40 12.82
CA GLN A 131 -8.54 5.04 13.07
C GLN A 131 -7.37 4.06 12.89
N ILE A 132 -7.54 2.79 13.29
CA ILE A 132 -6.55 1.73 13.10
C ILE A 132 -6.36 1.42 11.61
N ILE A 133 -7.46 1.38 10.84
CA ILE A 133 -7.43 1.15 9.39
C ILE A 133 -6.65 2.27 8.70
N ILE A 134 -6.93 3.52 9.08
CA ILE A 134 -6.26 4.70 8.52
C ILE A 134 -4.77 4.68 8.83
N GLN A 135 -4.39 4.45 10.10
CA GLN A 135 -3.00 4.38 10.53
C GLN A 135 -2.24 3.30 9.76
N ARG A 136 -2.82 2.10 9.62
CA ARG A 136 -2.22 1.01 8.87
C ARG A 136 -2.04 1.35 7.40
N GLY A 137 -3.08 1.88 6.75
CA GLY A 137 -3.00 2.26 5.34
C GLY A 137 -1.92 3.33 5.10
N ALA A 138 -1.79 4.30 6.02
CA ALA A 138 -0.72 5.29 5.98
C ALA A 138 0.69 4.69 6.07
N MET A 139 0.90 3.69 6.92
CA MET A 139 2.18 2.97 6.97
C MET A 139 2.53 2.27 5.65
N ILE A 140 1.53 1.69 4.98
CA ILE A 140 1.73 0.99 3.71
C ILE A 140 2.07 2.00 2.61
N CYS A 141 1.36 3.12 2.56
CA CYS A 141 1.71 4.21 1.64
C CYS A 141 3.14 4.71 1.87
N ALA A 142 3.56 4.89 3.12
CA ALA A 142 4.93 5.30 3.45
C ALA A 142 5.99 4.25 3.03
N LEU A 143 5.70 2.95 3.16
CA LEU A 143 6.57 1.89 2.66
C LEU A 143 6.70 1.94 1.14
N VAL A 144 5.59 2.13 0.43
CA VAL A 144 5.56 2.28 -1.04
C VAL A 144 6.38 3.49 -1.46
N ASP A 145 6.16 4.65 -0.82
CA ASP A 145 6.94 5.87 -1.09
C ASP A 145 8.44 5.63 -0.88
N ALA A 146 8.83 4.94 0.21
CA ALA A 146 10.23 4.61 0.48
C ALA A 146 10.86 3.67 -0.57
N LEU A 147 10.10 2.69 -1.05
CA LEU A 147 10.55 1.77 -2.10
C LEU A 147 10.73 2.52 -3.43
N GLU A 148 9.78 3.37 -3.81
CA GLU A 148 9.85 4.19 -5.04
C GLU A 148 11.02 5.18 -4.99
N ILE A 149 11.25 5.86 -3.85
CA ILE A 149 12.41 6.75 -3.63
C ILE A 149 13.73 5.96 -3.74
N SER A 150 13.74 4.70 -3.34
CA SER A 150 14.92 3.82 -3.43
C SER A 150 15.17 3.27 -4.84
N GLY A 151 14.35 3.63 -5.83
CA GLY A 151 14.52 3.27 -7.24
C GLY A 151 13.76 2.01 -7.70
N TYR A 152 12.90 1.44 -6.85
CA TYR A 152 12.04 0.31 -7.19
C TYR A 152 10.74 0.77 -7.84
N SER A 153 10.20 -0.02 -8.76
CA SER A 153 8.85 0.20 -9.31
C SER A 153 7.85 -0.69 -8.57
N CYS A 154 6.92 -0.10 -7.81
CA CYS A 154 5.97 -0.87 -7.00
C CYS A 154 4.70 -1.22 -7.78
N GLU A 155 4.33 -2.49 -7.78
CA GLU A 155 2.97 -2.95 -8.13
C GLU A 155 2.18 -3.18 -6.85
N ILE A 156 1.01 -2.56 -6.72
CA ILE A 156 0.19 -2.62 -5.51
C ILE A 156 -1.10 -3.35 -5.81
N ILE A 157 -1.28 -4.49 -5.15
CA ILE A 157 -2.53 -5.25 -5.14
C ILE A 157 -3.14 -5.14 -3.75
N ILE A 158 -4.41 -4.78 -3.69
CA ILE A 158 -5.20 -4.93 -2.46
C ILE A 158 -5.95 -6.26 -2.52
N ASN A 159 -5.92 -6.97 -1.39
CA ASN A 159 -6.57 -8.26 -1.25
C ASN A 159 -7.66 -8.18 -0.17
N GLN A 160 -8.83 -8.74 -0.47
CA GLN A 160 -9.82 -9.08 0.54
C GLN A 160 -10.04 -10.59 0.50
N THR A 161 -9.75 -11.27 1.60
CA THR A 161 -9.99 -12.70 1.74
C THR A 161 -10.83 -12.97 2.99
N ALA A 162 -11.92 -13.70 2.81
CA ALA A 162 -12.81 -14.10 3.89
C ALA A 162 -13.13 -15.60 3.82
N THR A 163 -13.31 -16.21 5.00
CA THR A 163 -13.75 -17.60 5.13
C THR A 163 -15.02 -17.69 5.96
N SER A 164 -15.90 -18.63 5.60
CA SER A 164 -17.14 -18.90 6.34
C SER A 164 -17.66 -20.29 6.01
N TYR A 165 -18.07 -21.07 7.01
CA TYR A 165 -18.65 -22.42 6.85
C TYR A 165 -17.89 -23.34 5.85
N GLY A 166 -16.55 -23.28 5.86
CA GLY A 166 -15.69 -24.07 4.97
C GLY A 166 -15.57 -23.54 3.53
N GLY A 167 -16.21 -22.41 3.20
CA GLY A 167 -16.00 -21.67 1.97
C GLY A 167 -14.94 -20.58 2.10
N LYS A 168 -14.34 -20.19 0.97
CA LYS A 168 -13.39 -19.09 0.83
C LYS A 168 -13.85 -18.11 -0.26
N PHE A 169 -13.85 -16.83 0.05
CA PHE A 169 -14.07 -15.74 -0.89
C PHE A 169 -12.85 -14.84 -0.90
N GLU A 170 -12.31 -14.60 -2.09
CA GLU A 170 -11.09 -13.83 -2.26
C GLU A 170 -11.24 -12.89 -3.44
N VAL A 171 -10.85 -11.63 -3.22
CA VAL A 171 -10.88 -10.55 -4.21
C VAL A 171 -9.53 -9.86 -4.24
N ASP A 172 -8.91 -9.84 -5.42
CA ASP A 172 -7.68 -9.10 -5.68
C ASP A 172 -7.97 -7.94 -6.63
N VAL A 173 -7.43 -6.76 -6.31
CA VAL A 173 -7.55 -5.57 -7.17
C VAL A 173 -6.18 -4.93 -7.32
N CYS A 174 -5.72 -4.80 -8.57
CA CYS A 174 -4.52 -4.04 -8.89
C CYS A 174 -4.83 -2.54 -8.86
N VAL A 175 -4.33 -1.86 -7.82
CA VAL A 175 -4.52 -0.42 -7.60
C VAL A 175 -3.46 0.40 -8.35
N LYS A 176 -2.23 -0.11 -8.44
CA LYS A 176 -1.12 0.52 -9.15
C LYS A 176 -0.32 -0.55 -9.87
N LYS A 177 -0.12 -0.37 -11.18
CA LYS A 177 0.82 -1.18 -11.97
C LYS A 177 2.25 -0.66 -11.78
N ALA A 178 3.25 -1.52 -11.91
CA ALA A 178 4.67 -1.18 -11.68
C ALA A 178 5.12 0.12 -12.39
N HIS A 179 4.73 0.30 -13.66
CA HIS A 179 5.13 1.45 -14.48
C HIS A 179 4.16 2.64 -14.43
N GLN A 180 3.12 2.57 -13.61
CA GLN A 180 2.17 3.65 -13.42
C GLN A 180 2.68 4.61 -12.33
N SER A 181 2.54 5.92 -12.57
CA SER A 181 2.82 6.93 -11.55
C SER A 181 1.91 6.74 -10.34
N LEU A 182 2.45 6.91 -9.14
CA LEU A 182 1.70 6.75 -7.90
C LEU A 182 0.67 7.88 -7.75
N ASN A 183 -0.62 7.55 -7.79
CA ASN A 183 -1.69 8.46 -7.41
C ASN A 183 -2.00 8.30 -5.91
N ILE A 184 -1.39 9.13 -5.07
CA ILE A 184 -1.45 8.95 -3.62
C ILE A 184 -2.85 9.12 -3.04
N THR A 185 -3.73 9.96 -3.61
CA THR A 185 -5.11 10.11 -3.10
C THR A 185 -5.94 8.85 -3.28
N GLU A 186 -5.76 8.18 -4.42
CA GLU A 186 -6.47 6.98 -4.81
C GLU A 186 -5.94 5.76 -4.06
N VAL A 187 -4.61 5.64 -3.96
CA VAL A 187 -3.95 4.59 -3.17
C VAL A 187 -4.28 4.75 -1.69
N ALA A 188 -4.27 5.98 -1.15
CA ALA A 188 -4.69 6.25 0.22
C ALA A 188 -6.14 5.83 0.47
N PHE A 189 -7.06 6.13 -0.45
CA PHE A 189 -8.44 5.66 -0.34
C PHE A 189 -8.52 4.13 -0.29
N CYS A 190 -7.83 3.46 -1.21
CA CYS A 190 -7.86 2.00 -1.32
C CYS A 190 -7.22 1.28 -0.12
N LEU A 191 -6.18 1.85 0.48
CA LEU A 191 -5.45 1.20 1.57
C LEU A 191 -5.88 1.63 2.97
N ALA A 192 -6.35 2.87 3.13
CA ALA A 192 -6.54 3.50 4.43
C ALA A 192 -7.99 3.85 4.76
N HIS A 193 -8.90 3.91 3.79
CA HIS A 193 -10.29 4.29 4.06
C HIS A 193 -11.17 3.08 4.42
N PRO A 194 -11.93 3.08 5.53
CA PRO A 194 -12.81 1.96 5.93
C PRO A 194 -13.86 1.60 4.87
N ALA A 195 -14.36 2.60 4.14
CA ALA A 195 -15.31 2.40 3.03
C ALA A 195 -14.78 1.47 1.93
N MET A 196 -13.46 1.37 1.73
CA MET A 196 -12.91 0.46 0.72
C MET A 196 -13.32 -0.99 0.98
N LEU A 197 -13.08 -1.48 2.21
CA LEU A 197 -13.54 -2.81 2.61
C LEU A 197 -15.06 -2.85 2.76
N ARG A 198 -15.61 -1.97 3.61
CA ARG A 198 -16.96 -2.11 4.16
C ARG A 198 -18.06 -1.71 3.18
N ARG A 199 -17.74 -0.94 2.14
CA ARG A 199 -18.66 -0.60 1.06
C ARG A 199 -18.29 -1.31 -0.23
N PHE A 200 -17.08 -1.16 -0.74
CA PHE A 200 -16.77 -1.68 -2.08
C PHE A 200 -16.48 -3.18 -2.13
N MET A 201 -15.60 -3.70 -1.28
CA MET A 201 -15.37 -5.16 -1.23
C MET A 201 -16.62 -5.91 -0.78
N PHE A 202 -17.39 -5.35 0.15
CA PHE A 202 -18.68 -5.90 0.54
C PHE A 202 -19.69 -5.89 -0.61
N SER A 203 -19.69 -4.84 -1.44
CA SER A 203 -20.50 -4.79 -2.66
C SER A 203 -20.16 -5.95 -3.61
N VAL A 204 -18.86 -6.24 -3.81
CA VAL A 204 -18.43 -7.38 -4.63
C VAL A 204 -18.89 -8.70 -4.00
N ALA A 205 -18.75 -8.88 -2.69
CA ALA A 205 -19.29 -10.04 -1.98
C ALA A 205 -20.81 -10.20 -2.16
N GLU A 206 -21.56 -9.09 -2.19
CA GLU A 206 -23.00 -9.09 -2.42
C GLU A 206 -23.34 -9.42 -3.88
N LEU A 207 -22.58 -8.94 -4.86
CA LEU A 207 -22.79 -9.24 -6.27
C LEU A 207 -22.49 -10.71 -6.58
N GLU A 208 -21.48 -11.26 -5.91
CA GLU A 208 -21.04 -12.64 -6.08
C GLU A 208 -21.86 -13.65 -5.27
N GLY A 209 -22.83 -13.19 -4.47
CA GLY A 209 -23.68 -14.02 -3.61
C GLY A 209 -22.98 -14.53 -2.33
N TRP A 210 -21.76 -14.07 -2.05
CA TRP A 210 -21.04 -14.38 -0.81
C TRP A 210 -21.74 -13.82 0.42
N ALA A 211 -22.31 -12.62 0.33
CA ALA A 211 -22.99 -11.96 1.46
C ALA A 211 -24.19 -12.76 2.02
N ASP A 212 -24.84 -13.56 1.18
CA ASP A 212 -25.97 -14.41 1.56
C ASP A 212 -25.53 -15.82 2.03
N TYR A 213 -24.34 -16.27 1.63
CA TYR A 213 -23.75 -17.52 2.09
C TYR A 213 -23.04 -17.39 3.44
N ALA A 214 -22.28 -16.31 3.62
CA ALA A 214 -21.46 -16.08 4.80
C ALA A 214 -22.17 -15.24 5.86
N THR A 215 -21.99 -15.58 7.13
CA THR A 215 -22.44 -14.71 8.22
C THR A 215 -21.53 -13.49 8.32
N ALA A 216 -22.12 -12.29 8.26
CA ALA A 216 -21.40 -11.02 8.38
C ALA A 216 -20.19 -10.91 7.44
N TYR A 217 -20.33 -11.38 6.19
CA TYR A 217 -19.27 -11.39 5.16
C TYR A 217 -18.07 -12.31 5.45
N GLY A 218 -18.12 -13.08 6.54
CA GLY A 218 -17.10 -14.06 6.91
C GLY A 218 -16.00 -13.50 7.83
N CYS A 219 -15.00 -14.32 8.10
CA CYS A 219 -13.83 -13.96 8.91
C CYS A 219 -12.62 -13.70 8.00
N PRO A 220 -11.81 -12.66 8.25
CA PRO A 220 -10.54 -12.44 7.54
C PRO A 220 -9.69 -13.71 7.50
N ALA A 221 -9.03 -13.94 6.38
CA ALA A 221 -8.07 -15.03 6.22
C ALA A 221 -6.94 -14.59 5.30
N THR A 222 -5.89 -15.40 5.23
CA THR A 222 -4.72 -15.13 4.40
C THR A 222 -5.02 -15.26 2.90
N ALA A 223 -4.46 -14.33 2.13
CA ALA A 223 -4.46 -14.35 0.67
C ALA A 223 -3.79 -15.62 0.12
N THR A 224 -4.24 -16.06 -1.05
CA THR A 224 -3.63 -17.16 -1.79
C THR A 224 -2.28 -16.73 -2.37
N GLU A 225 -2.26 -15.59 -3.07
CA GLU A 225 -1.05 -15.01 -3.66
C GLU A 225 -0.47 -13.94 -2.75
N LYS A 226 0.83 -14.03 -2.45
CA LYS A 226 1.50 -13.17 -1.46
C LYS A 226 2.43 -12.11 -2.06
N GLY A 227 2.73 -12.21 -3.36
CA GLY A 227 3.69 -11.32 -4.01
C GLY A 227 5.10 -11.40 -3.39
N ASP A 228 5.89 -10.35 -3.61
CA ASP A 228 7.23 -10.20 -3.02
C ASP A 228 7.17 -9.69 -1.58
N VAL A 229 6.18 -8.82 -1.31
CA VAL A 229 5.88 -8.29 0.02
C VAL A 229 4.41 -8.52 0.32
N TYR A 230 4.14 -9.35 1.33
CA TYR A 230 2.79 -9.57 1.83
C TYR A 230 2.56 -8.78 3.10
N ILE A 231 1.46 -8.04 3.14
CA ILE A 231 1.01 -7.31 4.32
C ILE A 231 -0.23 -8.00 4.86
N ASP A 232 -0.03 -8.76 5.93
CA ASP A 232 -1.04 -9.64 6.55
C ASP A 232 -2.28 -8.85 7.00
N GLU A 233 -3.42 -9.55 7.06
CA GLU A 233 -4.67 -9.08 7.64
C GLU A 233 -4.53 -8.76 9.14
N ILE A 234 -5.38 -7.86 9.65
CA ILE A 234 -5.36 -7.49 11.08
C ILE A 234 -6.47 -8.21 11.84
N PHE A 235 -6.05 -8.99 12.84
CA PHE A 235 -6.92 -9.63 13.81
C PHE A 235 -6.98 -8.88 15.16
N SER A 236 -6.02 -8.00 15.49
CA SER A 236 -6.08 -7.17 16.71
C SER A 236 -5.10 -5.98 16.74
N LEU A 237 -5.56 -4.91 17.42
CA LEU A 237 -4.82 -3.81 18.08
C LEU A 237 -3.95 -2.83 17.27
N VAL A 238 -3.82 -1.63 17.86
CA VAL A 238 -3.00 -0.50 17.43
C VAL A 238 -1.53 -0.92 17.45
N VAL A 239 -0.83 -0.78 16.32
CA VAL A 239 0.63 -0.91 16.28
C VAL A 239 1.22 0.46 16.63
N PRO A 240 2.04 0.59 17.68
CA PRO A 240 2.75 1.83 17.96
C PRO A 240 3.61 2.25 16.76
N ASN A 241 3.74 3.56 16.51
CA ASN A 241 4.50 4.07 15.37
C ASN A 241 5.93 3.51 15.33
N SER A 242 6.59 3.29 16.48
CA SER A 242 7.94 2.70 16.55
C SER A 242 8.03 1.29 15.97
N GLU A 243 7.08 0.40 16.30
CA GLU A 243 7.03 -0.98 15.79
C GLU A 243 6.73 -0.99 14.29
N ALA A 244 5.89 -0.05 13.84
CA ALA A 244 5.62 0.18 12.43
C ALA A 244 6.89 0.55 11.64
N ILE A 245 7.73 1.45 12.17
CA ILE A 245 8.99 1.83 11.51
C ILE A 245 9.96 0.65 11.44
N GLU A 246 10.12 -0.09 12.54
CA GLU A 246 10.99 -1.26 12.58
C GLU A 246 10.53 -2.34 11.59
N TRP A 247 9.23 -2.55 11.47
CA TRP A 247 8.67 -3.45 10.47
C TRP A 247 8.98 -2.98 9.04
N VAL A 248 8.79 -1.69 8.73
CA VAL A 248 9.13 -1.12 7.42
C VAL A 248 10.63 -1.31 7.12
N ILE A 249 11.51 -0.99 8.06
CA ILE A 249 12.96 -1.20 7.93
C ILE A 249 13.29 -2.67 7.67
N THR A 250 12.63 -3.59 8.37
CA THR A 250 12.83 -5.02 8.20
C THR A 250 12.41 -5.47 6.80
N GLN A 251 11.32 -4.95 6.25
CA GLN A 251 10.90 -5.25 4.88
C GLN A 251 11.88 -4.68 3.85
N LEU A 252 12.35 -3.44 4.03
CA LEU A 252 13.35 -2.83 3.16
C LEU A 252 14.67 -3.64 3.15
N LYS A 253 15.17 -4.05 4.33
CA LYS A 253 16.35 -4.92 4.45
C LYS A 253 16.16 -6.26 3.71
N LYS A 254 14.97 -6.88 3.81
CA LYS A 254 14.65 -8.12 3.07
C LYS A 254 14.70 -7.94 1.55
N GLN A 255 14.42 -6.74 1.05
CA GLN A 255 14.50 -6.45 -0.39
C GLN A 255 15.93 -6.14 -0.87
N GLY A 256 16.91 -6.09 0.04
CA GLY A 256 18.32 -5.85 -0.25
C GLY A 256 18.78 -4.40 -0.04
N ILE A 257 17.92 -3.54 0.50
CA ILE A 257 18.25 -2.13 0.76
C ILE A 257 19.17 -2.06 2.00
N GLN A 258 20.37 -1.49 1.83
CA GLN A 258 21.30 -1.22 2.93
C GLN A 258 20.77 -0.04 3.76
N ILE A 259 20.51 -0.31 5.03
CA ILE A 259 20.00 0.66 6.00
C ILE A 259 21.02 0.73 7.12
N SER A 260 21.60 1.92 7.35
CA SER A 260 22.62 2.11 8.39
C SER A 260 22.00 1.97 9.80
N ASP A 261 22.65 1.20 10.67
CA ASP A 261 22.18 0.91 12.04
C ASP A 261 22.56 2.02 13.05
N ASN A 262 23.00 3.20 12.61
CA ASN A 262 23.43 4.27 13.50
C ASN A 262 22.23 4.96 14.17
N ILE A 263 21.88 4.44 15.35
CA ILE A 263 20.95 5.07 16.28
C ILE A 263 21.62 6.33 16.86
N ILE A 264 20.90 7.45 16.74
CA ILE A 264 21.15 8.69 17.45
C ILE A 264 21.13 8.40 18.96
N ASN A 265 22.25 8.69 19.64
CA ASN A 265 22.30 8.83 21.11
C ASN A 265 21.47 10.02 21.57
#